data_AF-A0A401RE57-F1
#
_entry.id   AF-A0A401RE57-F1
#
_cell.length_a   1.000
_cell.length_b   1.000
_cell.length_c   1.000
_cell.angle_alpha   90.00
_cell.angle_beta   90.00
_cell.angle_gamma   90.00
#
_symmetry.space_group_name_H-M   'P 1'
#
loop_
_entity.id
_entity.type
_entity.pdbx_description
1 polymer ?
#
loop_
_entity_poly.entity_id
_entity_poly.type
_entity_poly.pdbx_seq_one_letter_code
_entity_poly.pdbx_strand_id
1 'polypeptide(L)'
;MTGIPTFIPLYAFLVSSVTLLSTLEGKERATVDNDPPWSRAKRAVNTPAAIACELSPWGQWSSCQPCQGLRYRSRKIVRFGQFGGRTCTDILSTEETCPLTGNCEEPPVNCGNNFQCENGRCIQRRLKCNEDNDCGDFSDEDDCESFRSPCAKVLEPLEIGHTAGSGLIIFGMEPRKSPFNNRFYNGLCENAFDSNRRTRFRIPWNIGFFSFQTQATQAFTTEVYESSTEVVTKIMEESTSGFNVGLSLTTKSNKVDATAGVGFNLNKSRNLEVLLSHNQSQTNEYFRVKGQIQLAKFHMRNKRYMLDDDFIIDLKSLPREYDKGVYYKFLESYGTHYSSAGTLGGDYQMVYVLDKSEMLKDRITNEQVKRCLGFDANFNIQQNLMGERNSTRVGVNLTLNTDTCRKVTKGSYTSKTEKPIIKDVLSFVSGGDTVFLTKLNVLLSERRQPLDVSVYMDWARSLVHSSVLVRQQVVPVYSLVPITMRDATVIRQNLERAISDYEAEYSVCKCAPCMNGGTVIQLDGQCRCLCSMMFQGLACEISKPQNKGKAGYTDGQWSCWSEWSSCSNSQQVRSRQCVGTQGEGAPCAGENQGTRHC
;
A
#
# COMPACT_ATOMS: atom_id res chain seq x y z
N MET A 1 -7.92 11.09 76.82
CA MET A 1 -8.88 10.03 77.18
C MET A 1 -10.28 10.55 76.91
N THR A 2 -10.92 10.15 75.80
CA THR A 2 -12.28 10.61 75.42
C THR A 2 -12.83 9.75 74.27
N GLY A 3 -14.09 9.31 74.34
CA GLY A 3 -14.99 9.21 73.17
C GLY A 3 -14.80 8.09 72.13
N ILE A 4 -14.99 6.83 72.55
CA ILE A 4 -15.52 5.66 71.80
C ILE A 4 -16.71 6.02 70.84
N PRO A 5 -17.08 5.24 69.80
CA PRO A 5 -16.35 4.78 68.59
C PRO A 5 -17.03 5.20 67.25
N THR A 6 -16.55 4.71 66.09
CA THR A 6 -17.09 4.98 64.74
C THR A 6 -18.04 3.91 64.17
N PHE A 7 -18.85 4.29 63.17
CA PHE A 7 -19.82 3.43 62.45
C PHE A 7 -19.22 2.66 61.24
N ILE A 8 -19.95 1.64 60.79
CA ILE A 8 -19.65 0.58 59.79
C ILE A 8 -20.95 0.38 58.97
N PRO A 9 -20.98 0.17 57.62
CA PRO A 9 -20.19 -0.79 56.79
C PRO A 9 -19.69 -0.16 55.44
N LEU A 10 -19.46 -0.79 54.26
CA LEU A 10 -19.58 -2.17 53.69
C LEU A 10 -18.74 -2.28 52.38
N TYR A 11 -17.98 -3.37 52.13
CA TYR A 11 -17.90 -4.14 50.85
C TYR A 11 -16.77 -5.19 50.86
N ALA A 12 -17.12 -6.45 51.12
CA ALA A 12 -16.29 -7.66 50.93
C ALA A 12 -17.19 -8.91 50.96
N PHE A 13 -16.63 -10.09 50.62
CA PHE A 13 -17.28 -11.40 50.47
C PHE A 13 -18.16 -11.56 49.20
N LEU A 14 -18.25 -12.73 48.56
CA LEU A 14 -17.56 -14.02 48.77
C LEU A 14 -17.44 -14.79 47.44
N VAL A 15 -16.50 -15.74 47.37
CA VAL A 15 -16.37 -16.73 46.29
C VAL A 15 -16.80 -18.09 46.83
N SER A 16 -17.69 -18.81 46.14
CA SER A 16 -17.64 -20.29 45.97
C SER A 16 -18.78 -20.86 45.11
N SER A 17 -18.40 -21.75 44.18
CA SER A 17 -19.12 -22.94 43.66
C SER A 17 -20.66 -23.00 43.60
N VAL A 18 -21.19 -23.30 42.40
CA VAL A 18 -21.77 -24.62 42.07
C VAL A 18 -21.46 -24.95 40.60
N THR A 19 -21.00 -26.17 40.31
CA THR A 19 -20.98 -26.73 38.95
C THR A 19 -22.21 -27.59 38.72
N LEU A 20 -22.85 -27.45 37.55
CA LEU A 20 -23.79 -28.46 37.04
C LEU A 20 -23.74 -28.49 35.51
N LEU A 21 -23.51 -29.68 34.93
CA LEU A 21 -23.66 -29.88 33.50
C LEU A 21 -25.14 -30.10 33.17
N SER A 22 -25.60 -29.50 32.08
CA SER A 22 -26.69 -30.06 31.28
C SER A 22 -26.32 -29.97 29.80
N THR A 23 -26.30 -31.12 29.14
CA THR A 23 -26.05 -31.22 27.70
C THR A 23 -27.31 -30.91 26.92
N LEU A 24 -27.26 -29.89 26.05
CA LEU A 24 -28.26 -29.68 25.01
C LEU A 24 -27.56 -29.44 23.68
N GLU A 25 -27.91 -30.24 22.67
CA GLU A 25 -27.39 -30.14 21.31
C GLU A 25 -28.01 -28.93 20.58
N GLY A 26 -27.47 -27.74 20.89
CA GLY A 26 -27.80 -26.49 20.21
C GLY A 26 -27.29 -26.48 18.78
N LYS A 27 -28.06 -27.07 17.86
CA LYS A 27 -27.75 -27.15 16.42
C LYS A 27 -27.62 -25.75 15.81
N GLU A 28 -26.39 -25.24 15.70
CA GLU A 28 -26.12 -23.89 15.18
C GLU A 28 -26.68 -23.72 13.78
N ARG A 29 -27.74 -22.92 13.70
CA ARG A 29 -28.45 -22.62 12.47
C ARG A 29 -27.75 -21.44 11.81
N ALA A 30 -26.85 -21.74 10.88
CA ALA A 30 -26.07 -20.75 10.13
C ALA A 30 -26.93 -19.53 9.77
N THR A 31 -26.54 -18.36 10.28
CA THR A 31 -27.18 -17.09 9.96
C THR A 31 -26.94 -16.82 8.48
N VAL A 32 -28.01 -16.82 7.70
CA VAL A 32 -27.95 -16.48 6.28
C VAL A 32 -27.52 -15.02 6.17
N ASP A 33 -26.31 -14.79 5.67
CA ASP A 33 -25.85 -13.45 5.33
C ASP A 33 -26.83 -12.81 4.35
N ASN A 34 -27.24 -11.57 4.65
CA ASN A 34 -28.05 -10.77 3.74
C ASN A 34 -27.15 -10.17 2.65
N ASP A 35 -26.62 -11.05 1.81
CA ASP A 35 -26.09 -10.68 0.49
C ASP A 35 -27.13 -9.78 -0.23
N PRO A 36 -26.72 -8.67 -0.86
CA PRO A 36 -27.61 -7.93 -1.74
C PRO A 36 -28.17 -8.90 -2.78
N PRO A 37 -29.49 -8.99 -2.99
CA PRO A 37 -30.06 -10.01 -3.86
C PRO A 37 -29.46 -9.87 -5.24
N TRP A 38 -28.71 -10.89 -5.68
CA TRP A 38 -28.12 -10.96 -7.00
C TRP A 38 -29.27 -10.95 -8.02
N SER A 39 -29.64 -9.75 -8.47
CA SER A 39 -30.56 -9.60 -9.60
C SER A 39 -29.97 -10.43 -10.73
N ARG A 40 -30.78 -11.32 -11.32
CA ARG A 40 -30.34 -12.21 -12.39
C ARG A 40 -30.08 -11.36 -13.63
N ALA A 41 -28.91 -10.72 -13.67
CA ALA A 41 -28.39 -10.01 -14.82
C ALA A 41 -28.45 -10.98 -16.00
N LYS A 42 -29.24 -10.62 -17.01
CA LYS A 42 -29.38 -11.43 -18.22
C LYS A 42 -28.00 -11.47 -18.87
N ARG A 43 -27.29 -12.59 -18.68
CA ARG A 43 -25.98 -12.86 -19.29
C ARG A 43 -26.09 -12.52 -20.78
N ALA A 44 -25.23 -11.63 -21.28
CA ALA A 44 -25.27 -11.32 -22.70
C ALA A 44 -24.88 -12.60 -23.47
N VAL A 45 -25.39 -12.76 -24.69
CA VAL A 45 -25.31 -14.01 -25.47
C VAL A 45 -23.86 -14.50 -25.64
N ASN A 46 -22.88 -13.57 -25.58
CA ASN A 46 -21.46 -13.84 -25.74
C ASN A 46 -20.63 -13.72 -24.44
N THR A 47 -21.23 -13.46 -23.26
CA THR A 47 -20.45 -13.30 -22.00
C THR A 47 -19.83 -14.65 -21.58
N PRO A 48 -18.49 -14.77 -21.48
CA PRO A 48 -17.81 -16.01 -21.14
C PRO A 48 -18.28 -16.64 -19.82
N ALA A 49 -17.98 -17.94 -19.64
CA ALA A 49 -18.21 -18.64 -18.38
C ALA A 49 -17.55 -17.92 -17.19
N ALA A 50 -18.20 -17.94 -16.03
CA ALA A 50 -17.65 -17.31 -14.83
C ALA A 50 -16.50 -18.17 -14.30
N ILE A 51 -15.33 -17.56 -14.10
CA ILE A 51 -14.12 -18.24 -13.64
C ILE A 51 -14.03 -18.02 -12.13
N ALA A 52 -14.29 -19.05 -11.34
CA ALA A 52 -14.06 -19.00 -9.90
C ALA A 52 -12.56 -19.05 -9.59
N CYS A 53 -12.12 -18.42 -8.49
CA CYS A 53 -10.78 -18.62 -7.95
C CYS A 53 -10.47 -20.12 -7.75
N GLU A 54 -9.40 -20.58 -8.39
CA GLU A 54 -8.89 -21.95 -8.36
C GLU A 54 -7.55 -21.97 -7.63
N LEU A 55 -7.43 -22.88 -6.66
CA LEU A 55 -6.26 -23.05 -5.82
C LEU A 55 -5.76 -24.48 -5.95
N SER A 56 -4.45 -24.67 -5.83
CA SER A 56 -3.90 -26.02 -5.74
C SER A 56 -4.42 -26.72 -4.47
N PRO A 57 -4.37 -28.06 -4.43
CA PRO A 57 -4.29 -28.79 -3.18
C PRO A 57 -3.22 -28.18 -2.26
N TRP A 58 -3.36 -28.38 -0.96
CA TRP A 58 -2.29 -28.08 -0.01
C TRP A 58 -1.05 -28.91 -0.34
N GLY A 59 0.12 -28.28 -0.22
CA GLY A 59 1.39 -29.01 -0.21
C GLY A 59 1.48 -29.98 0.98
N GLN A 60 2.51 -30.83 0.94
CA GLN A 60 2.88 -31.60 2.13
C GLN A 60 3.29 -30.66 3.27
N TRP A 61 3.15 -31.14 4.50
CA TRP A 61 3.72 -30.45 5.66
C TRP A 61 5.25 -30.45 5.59
N SER A 62 5.86 -29.31 5.91
CA SER A 62 7.30 -29.18 6.11
C SER A 62 7.80 -30.08 7.25
N SER A 63 9.13 -30.18 7.37
CA SER A 63 9.76 -30.60 8.62
C SER A 63 9.27 -29.73 9.79
N CYS A 64 9.22 -30.30 11.00
CA CYS A 64 8.96 -29.52 12.21
C CYS A 64 10.12 -28.56 12.46
N GLN A 65 9.84 -27.27 12.65
CA GLN A 65 10.84 -26.28 13.04
C GLN A 65 11.33 -26.57 14.47
N PRO A 66 12.60 -26.97 14.70
CA PRO A 66 13.03 -27.50 16.00
C PRO A 66 12.89 -26.52 17.16
N CYS A 67 12.94 -25.21 16.88
CA CYS A 67 12.91 -24.11 17.84
C CYS A 67 11.53 -23.47 18.04
N GLN A 68 10.61 -23.63 17.09
CA GLN A 68 9.28 -23.03 17.15
C GLN A 68 8.20 -24.04 17.56
N GLY A 69 8.45 -25.34 17.32
CA GLY A 69 7.42 -26.36 17.49
C GLY A 69 6.27 -26.14 16.49
N LEU A 70 6.59 -25.63 15.29
CA LEU A 70 5.65 -25.35 14.22
C LEU A 70 6.09 -26.03 12.92
N ARG A 71 5.13 -26.57 12.17
CA ARG A 71 5.30 -27.02 10.78
C ARG A 71 4.31 -26.29 9.88
N TYR A 72 4.66 -26.18 8.61
CA TYR A 72 3.98 -25.30 7.66
C TYR A 72 3.58 -26.06 6.41
N ARG A 73 2.49 -25.62 5.77
CA ARG A 73 2.17 -26.01 4.41
C ARG A 73 1.53 -24.84 3.68
N SER A 74 1.85 -24.73 2.41
CA SER A 74 1.35 -23.69 1.53
C SER A 74 0.60 -24.28 0.33
N ARG A 75 -0.19 -23.44 -0.33
CA ARG A 75 -0.85 -23.72 -1.62
C ARG A 75 -0.62 -22.56 -2.59
N LYS A 76 -0.87 -22.78 -3.87
CA LYS A 76 -0.75 -21.74 -4.90
C LYS A 76 -2.09 -21.41 -5.54
N ILE A 77 -2.29 -20.13 -5.85
CA ILE A 77 -3.36 -19.70 -6.76
C ILE A 77 -3.03 -20.30 -8.13
N VAL A 78 -3.90 -21.16 -8.64
CA VAL A 78 -3.79 -21.72 -10.00
C VAL A 78 -4.40 -20.73 -10.99
N ARG A 79 -5.57 -20.19 -10.64
CA ARG A 79 -6.32 -19.25 -11.48
C ARG A 79 -7.08 -18.24 -10.63
N PHE A 80 -7.04 -16.97 -11.03
CA PHE A 80 -7.78 -15.92 -10.34
C PHE A 80 -9.27 -15.91 -10.70
N GLY A 81 -10.10 -15.33 -9.82
CA GLY A 81 -11.50 -15.08 -10.11
C GLY A 81 -11.68 -14.09 -11.27
N GLN A 82 -12.58 -14.37 -12.22
CA GLN A 82 -12.82 -13.52 -13.38
C GLN A 82 -14.25 -13.70 -13.94
N PHE A 83 -14.74 -12.74 -14.73
CA PHE A 83 -16.06 -12.76 -15.37
C PHE A 83 -17.23 -13.01 -14.38
N GLY A 84 -17.14 -12.42 -13.19
CA GLY A 84 -18.14 -12.56 -12.12
C GLY A 84 -17.95 -13.76 -11.18
N GLY A 85 -16.86 -14.53 -11.33
CA GLY A 85 -16.51 -15.58 -10.36
C GLY A 85 -15.83 -15.05 -9.09
N ARG A 86 -15.85 -15.89 -8.03
CA ARG A 86 -15.35 -15.57 -6.68
C ARG A 86 -13.88 -15.10 -6.68
N THR A 87 -13.57 -14.12 -5.85
CA THR A 87 -12.22 -13.58 -5.64
C THR A 87 -11.30 -14.58 -4.92
N CYS A 88 -9.98 -14.42 -5.04
CA CYS A 88 -9.00 -15.19 -4.29
C CYS A 88 -8.63 -14.51 -2.95
N THR A 89 -9.56 -14.51 -2.00
CA THR A 89 -9.33 -14.07 -0.60
C THR A 89 -8.93 -15.20 0.36
N ASP A 90 -8.91 -16.43 -0.15
CA ASP A 90 -8.48 -17.65 0.53
C ASP A 90 -7.05 -17.56 1.12
N ILE A 91 -6.84 -18.14 2.31
CA ILE A 91 -5.50 -18.28 2.91
C ILE A 91 -4.59 -19.20 2.05
N LEU A 92 -3.33 -18.79 1.85
CA LEU A 92 -2.34 -19.53 1.05
C LEU A 92 -1.32 -20.32 1.90
N SER A 93 -1.34 -20.13 3.23
CA SER A 93 -0.49 -20.80 4.21
C SER A 93 -1.32 -21.30 5.38
N THR A 94 -0.89 -22.40 6.01
CA THR A 94 -1.35 -22.84 7.34
C THR A 94 -0.16 -23.35 8.15
N GLU A 95 -0.20 -23.10 9.45
CA GLU A 95 0.75 -23.58 10.45
C GLU A 95 0.07 -24.58 11.40
N GLU A 96 0.83 -25.53 11.94
CA GLU A 96 0.38 -26.56 12.88
C GLU A 96 1.47 -26.81 13.91
N THR A 97 1.10 -27.06 15.17
CA THR A 97 2.04 -27.36 16.24
C THR A 97 2.66 -28.76 16.11
N CYS A 98 3.92 -28.88 16.50
CA CYS A 98 4.69 -30.12 16.49
C CYS A 98 5.73 -30.12 17.63
N PRO A 99 6.29 -31.28 18.02
CA PRO A 99 7.18 -31.35 19.18
C PRO A 99 8.46 -30.51 19.02
N LEU A 100 8.73 -29.65 20.01
CA LEU A 100 10.02 -28.99 20.18
C LEU A 100 11.11 -30.06 20.31
N THR A 101 12.13 -29.96 19.46
CA THR A 101 13.10 -31.05 19.22
C THR A 101 14.54 -30.55 19.07
N GLY A 102 14.77 -29.25 19.01
CA GLY A 102 16.11 -28.66 19.03
C GLY A 102 16.42 -28.03 20.38
N ASN A 103 17.69 -28.06 20.80
CA ASN A 103 18.16 -27.01 21.70
C ASN A 103 18.28 -25.72 20.88
N CYS A 104 17.61 -24.67 21.35
CA CYS A 104 17.50 -23.37 20.72
C CYS A 104 17.78 -22.22 21.70
N GLU A 105 18.46 -22.52 22.81
CA GLU A 105 19.22 -21.54 23.57
C GLU A 105 20.19 -20.82 22.61
N GLU A 106 20.05 -19.51 22.47
CA GLU A 106 21.09 -18.73 21.78
C GLU A 106 22.36 -18.73 22.67
N PRO A 107 23.57 -18.84 22.08
CA PRO A 107 24.80 -18.84 22.86
C PRO A 107 24.89 -17.53 23.67
N PRO A 108 25.31 -17.60 24.95
CA PRO A 108 25.27 -16.45 25.85
C PRO A 108 26.06 -15.28 25.27
N VAL A 109 25.41 -14.12 25.13
CA VAL A 109 26.00 -12.97 24.44
C VAL A 109 27.19 -12.46 25.24
N ASN A 110 28.37 -12.53 24.63
CA ASN A 110 29.61 -11.99 25.18
C ASN A 110 30.00 -10.72 24.41
N CYS A 111 29.66 -9.57 24.99
CA CYS A 111 29.97 -8.27 24.40
C CYS A 111 31.47 -7.87 24.53
N GLY A 112 32.27 -8.60 25.30
CA GLY A 112 33.70 -8.35 25.49
C GLY A 112 34.00 -6.94 26.02
N ASN A 113 34.62 -6.10 25.19
CA ASN A 113 34.96 -4.71 25.53
C ASN A 113 33.81 -3.70 25.27
N ASN A 114 32.66 -4.16 24.78
CA ASN A 114 31.46 -3.33 24.65
C ASN A 114 30.70 -3.23 25.99
N PHE A 115 29.58 -2.50 26.00
CA PHE A 115 28.54 -2.59 27.03
C PHE A 115 27.49 -3.63 26.59
N GLN A 116 26.79 -4.23 27.56
CA GLN A 116 25.76 -5.24 27.34
C GLN A 116 24.45 -4.73 27.95
N CYS A 117 23.45 -4.57 27.11
CA CYS A 117 22.10 -4.16 27.47
C CYS A 117 21.35 -5.30 28.20
N GLU A 118 20.28 -4.99 28.93
CA GLU A 118 19.44 -5.99 29.59
C GLU A 118 18.78 -6.95 28.56
N ASN A 119 18.36 -6.41 27.41
CA ASN A 119 17.88 -7.20 26.26
C ASN A 119 18.98 -8.05 25.57
N GLY A 120 20.21 -8.04 26.07
CA GLY A 120 21.35 -8.82 25.56
C GLY A 120 22.07 -8.19 24.37
N ARG A 121 21.66 -7.03 23.87
CA ARG A 121 22.35 -6.32 22.78
C ARG A 121 23.71 -5.77 23.23
N CYS A 122 24.67 -5.71 22.31
CA CYS A 122 25.99 -5.12 22.56
C CYS A 122 26.11 -3.73 21.92
N ILE A 123 26.41 -2.71 22.72
CA ILE A 123 26.67 -1.35 22.23
C ILE A 123 28.07 -0.85 22.65
N GLN A 124 28.65 0.08 21.90
CA GLN A 124 30.00 0.58 22.21
C GLN A 124 29.98 1.36 23.53
N ARG A 125 30.95 1.14 24.43
CA ARG A 125 30.97 1.79 25.78
C ARG A 125 30.92 3.32 25.79
N ARG A 126 31.22 3.98 24.66
CA ARG A 126 31.03 5.44 24.48
C ARG A 126 29.55 5.88 24.36
N LEU A 127 28.63 4.93 24.34
CA LEU A 127 27.20 5.13 24.20
C LEU A 127 26.45 4.98 25.53
N LYS A 128 27.07 4.41 26.58
CA LYS A 128 26.45 4.41 27.93
C LYS A 128 26.43 5.84 28.49
N CYS A 129 25.31 6.26 29.09
CA CYS A 129 25.10 7.56 29.70
C CYS A 129 25.26 8.72 28.71
N ASN A 130 24.65 8.62 27.52
CA ASN A 130 24.73 9.62 26.45
C ASN A 130 23.41 10.37 26.14
N GLU A 131 22.35 10.16 26.92
CA GLU A 131 20.98 10.68 26.72
C GLU A 131 20.21 10.09 25.51
N ASP A 132 20.79 9.15 24.76
CA ASP A 132 20.13 8.34 23.73
C ASP A 132 19.87 6.93 24.24
N ASN A 133 18.69 6.37 23.92
CA ASN A 133 18.44 4.94 24.08
C ASN A 133 19.05 4.18 22.88
N ASP A 134 20.36 3.94 22.94
CA ASP A 134 21.10 3.20 21.90
C ASP A 134 20.91 1.67 22.08
N CYS A 135 20.56 1.15 23.26
CA CYS A 135 20.22 -0.26 23.55
C CYS A 135 18.84 -0.70 23.02
N GLY A 136 17.86 0.20 23.00
CA GLY A 136 16.44 -0.07 22.74
C GLY A 136 15.58 -0.21 24.00
N ASP A 137 16.16 -0.59 25.13
CA ASP A 137 15.49 -0.85 26.42
C ASP A 137 15.76 0.21 27.51
N PHE A 138 16.56 1.26 27.23
CA PHE A 138 17.10 2.26 28.15
C PHE A 138 18.13 1.77 29.19
N SER A 139 18.54 0.49 29.18
CA SER A 139 19.51 -0.05 30.16
C SER A 139 20.94 0.53 30.02
N ASP A 140 21.21 1.27 28.95
CA ASP A 140 22.39 2.11 28.77
C ASP A 140 22.34 3.47 29.47
N GLU A 141 21.16 3.96 29.82
CA GLU A 141 20.97 5.25 30.51
C GLU A 141 20.65 5.10 32.01
N ASP A 142 20.53 3.86 32.48
CA ASP A 142 20.42 3.50 33.90
C ASP A 142 21.77 3.50 34.63
N ASP A 143 21.76 3.82 35.93
CA ASP A 143 22.93 3.89 36.82
C ASP A 143 24.09 4.74 36.23
N CYS A 144 23.79 6.03 36.05
CA CYS A 144 24.67 7.01 35.40
C CYS A 144 25.05 8.15 36.36
N GLU A 145 26.30 8.16 36.84
CA GLU A 145 26.85 9.25 37.66
C GLU A 145 26.89 10.61 36.93
N SER A 146 27.02 10.59 35.60
CA SER A 146 27.02 11.78 34.75
C SER A 146 26.69 11.42 33.29
N PHE A 147 25.94 12.31 32.62
CA PHE A 147 25.55 12.16 31.22
C PHE A 147 26.50 12.91 30.27
N ARG A 148 26.59 12.44 29.02
CA ARG A 148 27.50 12.96 27.98
C ARG A 148 26.77 13.17 26.65
N SER A 149 25.78 14.06 26.65
CA SER A 149 24.98 14.41 25.46
C SER A 149 25.82 14.59 24.18
N PRO A 150 25.56 13.82 23.11
CA PRO A 150 26.16 14.03 21.79
C PRO A 150 25.84 15.40 21.19
N CYS A 151 24.77 16.05 21.65
CA CYS A 151 24.27 17.30 21.11
C CYS A 151 24.42 18.44 22.13
N ALA A 152 25.25 19.45 21.80
CA ALA A 152 25.41 20.66 22.62
C ALA A 152 24.14 21.54 22.76
N LYS A 153 23.04 21.16 22.10
CA LYS A 153 21.68 21.71 22.21
C LYS A 153 20.69 20.61 21.88
N VAL A 154 19.58 20.50 22.62
CA VAL A 154 18.48 19.60 22.26
C VAL A 154 17.98 19.92 20.84
N LEU A 155 17.78 18.87 20.04
CA LEU A 155 17.27 18.93 18.67
C LEU A 155 15.99 18.12 18.56
N GLU A 156 15.07 18.54 17.69
CA GLU A 156 13.85 17.76 17.43
C GLU A 156 14.19 16.46 16.65
N PRO A 157 13.56 15.31 16.98
CA PRO A 157 13.67 14.10 16.16
C PRO A 157 13.17 14.33 14.74
N LEU A 158 13.84 13.74 13.75
CA LEU A 158 13.41 13.81 12.36
C LEU A 158 12.29 12.77 12.09
N GLU A 159 11.07 13.06 12.56
CA GLU A 159 9.90 12.17 12.45
C GLU A 159 9.66 11.63 11.03
N ILE A 160 9.72 12.51 10.01
CA ILE A 160 9.59 12.11 8.60
C ILE A 160 10.69 11.15 8.14
N GLY A 161 11.84 11.14 8.83
CA GLY A 161 12.94 10.20 8.62
C GLY A 161 12.60 8.76 8.99
N HIS A 162 11.55 8.50 9.78
CA HIS A 162 11.06 7.12 10.00
C HIS A 162 10.47 6.48 8.73
N THR A 163 10.15 7.27 7.69
CA THR A 163 9.73 6.78 6.36
C THR A 163 10.90 6.53 5.39
N ALA A 164 12.12 6.94 5.75
CA ALA A 164 13.31 6.65 4.95
C ALA A 164 13.73 5.18 5.16
N GLY A 165 13.95 4.43 4.07
CA GLY A 165 14.27 3.01 4.19
C GLY A 165 13.07 2.08 4.34
N SER A 166 11.83 2.59 4.38
CA SER A 166 10.62 1.75 4.47
C SER A 166 10.60 0.64 3.42
N GLY A 167 10.08 -0.51 3.84
CA GLY A 167 9.76 -1.65 2.98
C GLY A 167 8.70 -1.32 1.93
N LEU A 168 8.69 -2.06 0.82
CA LEU A 168 7.89 -1.79 -0.37
C LEU A 168 7.42 -3.09 -1.04
N ILE A 169 6.14 -3.18 -1.36
CA ILE A 169 5.59 -4.19 -2.29
C ILE A 169 5.52 -3.57 -3.69
N ILE A 170 6.18 -4.22 -4.66
CA ILE A 170 6.28 -3.73 -6.05
C ILE A 170 4.95 -3.66 -6.80
N PHE A 171 3.97 -4.47 -6.41
CA PHE A 171 2.59 -4.38 -6.89
C PHE A 171 1.87 -3.15 -6.29
N GLY A 172 2.08 -1.99 -6.92
CA GLY A 172 1.44 -0.72 -6.56
C GLY A 172 2.25 0.24 -5.70
N MET A 173 3.50 -0.14 -5.35
CA MET A 173 4.48 0.63 -4.55
C MET A 173 3.98 1.06 -3.16
N GLU A 174 3.17 0.22 -2.50
CA GLU A 174 2.75 0.53 -1.12
C GLU A 174 3.90 0.37 -0.11
N PRO A 175 4.03 1.29 0.87
CA PRO A 175 4.96 1.13 1.97
C PRO A 175 4.54 0.00 2.93
N ARG A 176 5.55 -0.57 3.60
CA ARG A 176 5.48 -1.62 4.62
C ARG A 176 6.44 -1.30 5.78
N LYS A 177 6.54 -2.15 6.81
CA LYS A 177 7.44 -1.91 7.96
C LYS A 177 8.85 -1.55 7.47
N SER A 178 9.51 -0.61 8.14
CA SER A 178 10.93 -0.35 7.89
C SER A 178 11.77 -1.50 8.46
N PRO A 179 12.72 -2.08 7.70
CA PRO A 179 13.70 -3.02 8.24
C PRO A 179 14.84 -2.29 8.99
N PHE A 180 14.81 -0.96 9.10
CA PHE A 180 15.84 -0.12 9.71
C PHE A 180 15.35 0.56 11.00
N ASN A 181 16.11 0.42 12.09
CA ASN A 181 15.88 1.16 13.33
C ASN A 181 16.28 2.64 13.16
N ASN A 182 15.37 3.45 12.62
CA ASN A 182 15.59 4.88 12.43
C ASN A 182 15.36 5.71 13.71
N ARG A 183 15.40 5.09 14.91
CA ARG A 183 15.48 5.78 16.20
C ARG A 183 16.91 5.82 16.76
N PHE A 184 17.77 4.92 16.30
CA PHE A 184 19.17 4.82 16.69
C PHE A 184 20.01 6.01 16.16
N TYR A 185 20.77 6.67 17.03
CA TYR A 185 21.65 7.80 16.67
C TYR A 185 23.14 7.48 16.77
N ASN A 186 23.54 6.35 17.38
CA ASN A 186 24.93 5.92 17.48
C ASN A 186 25.84 6.95 18.17
N GLY A 187 25.29 7.75 19.08
CA GLY A 187 25.95 8.88 19.74
C GLY A 187 26.44 9.98 18.78
N LEU A 188 25.74 10.27 17.68
CA LEU A 188 26.04 11.39 16.77
C LEU A 188 24.97 12.48 16.75
N CYS A 189 25.40 13.72 16.52
CA CYS A 189 24.53 14.92 16.39
C CYS A 189 24.52 15.50 14.96
N GLU A 190 24.49 14.64 13.94
CA GLU A 190 24.21 15.07 12.56
C GLU A 190 22.81 15.70 12.50
N ASN A 191 22.65 16.84 11.81
CA ASN A 191 21.40 17.61 11.81
C ASN A 191 21.09 18.27 10.47
N ALA A 192 19.80 18.29 10.13
CA ALA A 192 19.25 18.98 8.96
C ALA A 192 18.45 20.21 9.40
N PHE A 193 18.62 21.33 8.70
CA PHE A 193 17.86 22.56 8.95
C PHE A 193 16.67 22.65 7.99
N ASP A 194 15.45 22.77 8.53
CA ASP A 194 14.25 23.10 7.75
C ASP A 194 14.13 24.62 7.67
N SER A 195 14.35 25.20 6.50
CA SER A 195 14.27 26.65 6.27
C SER A 195 12.86 27.22 6.49
N ASN A 196 11.81 26.39 6.39
CA ASN A 196 10.43 26.81 6.53
C ASN A 196 10.03 26.89 8.01
N ARG A 197 10.32 25.83 8.78
CA ARG A 197 10.11 25.80 10.24
C ARG A 197 11.15 26.62 11.02
N ARG A 198 12.33 26.87 10.43
CA ARG A 198 13.53 27.43 11.08
C ARG A 198 14.08 26.55 12.22
N THR A 199 13.74 25.27 12.20
CA THR A 199 14.12 24.24 13.18
C THR A 199 15.30 23.41 12.67
N ARG A 200 16.13 22.89 13.59
CA ARG A 200 17.14 21.85 13.31
C ARG A 200 16.64 20.51 13.82
N PHE A 201 16.56 19.54 12.92
CA PHE A 201 16.17 18.17 13.20
C PHE A 201 17.40 17.26 13.25
N ARG A 202 17.45 16.34 14.22
CA ARG A 202 18.54 15.36 14.35
C ARG A 202 18.35 14.22 13.34
N ILE A 203 19.41 13.84 12.63
CA ILE A 203 19.37 12.81 11.58
C ILE A 203 19.70 11.43 12.22
N PRO A 204 18.80 10.42 12.13
CA PRO A 204 19.08 9.07 12.59
C PRO A 204 20.26 8.42 11.86
N TRP A 205 21.02 7.57 12.56
CA TRP A 205 22.27 6.98 12.07
C TRP A 205 22.14 6.32 10.69
N ASN A 206 21.03 5.65 10.43
CA ASN A 206 20.76 4.93 9.18
C ASN A 206 20.59 5.81 7.95
N ILE A 207 20.27 7.10 8.14
CA ILE A 207 20.13 8.06 7.05
C ILE A 207 21.51 8.67 6.79
N GLY A 208 22.17 8.22 5.73
CA GLY A 208 23.52 8.67 5.37
C GLY A 208 23.58 10.06 4.71
N PHE A 209 22.43 10.56 4.25
CA PHE A 209 22.22 11.94 3.81
C PHE A 209 20.75 12.31 3.95
N PHE A 210 20.47 13.52 4.45
CA PHE A 210 19.13 14.11 4.44
C PHE A 210 19.21 15.60 4.08
N SER A 211 18.29 16.08 3.25
CA SER A 211 18.14 17.52 2.99
C SER A 211 16.68 17.90 2.77
N PHE A 212 16.21 18.94 3.48
CA PHE A 212 14.96 19.61 3.15
C PHE A 212 15.14 20.36 1.81
N GLN A 213 14.24 20.09 0.87
CA GLN A 213 14.22 20.68 -0.47
C GLN A 213 12.76 20.84 -0.91
N THR A 214 12.08 21.87 -0.40
CA THR A 214 10.68 22.14 -0.71
C THR A 214 10.51 22.57 -2.17
N GLN A 215 10.17 21.62 -3.04
CA GLN A 215 9.99 21.81 -4.48
C GLN A 215 8.56 21.40 -4.87
N ALA A 216 7.76 22.38 -5.31
CA ALA A 216 6.45 22.15 -5.93
C ALA A 216 6.61 22.25 -7.46
N THR A 217 6.53 21.12 -8.16
CA THR A 217 6.71 21.05 -9.62
C THR A 217 5.40 21.42 -10.33
N GLN A 218 5.12 22.73 -10.39
CA GLN A 218 3.77 23.30 -10.54
C GLN A 218 2.84 22.92 -9.38
N ALA A 219 1.77 23.68 -9.16
CA ALA A 219 0.84 23.41 -8.07
C ALA A 219 0.03 22.13 -8.32
N PHE A 220 -0.44 21.97 -9.55
CA PHE A 220 -1.20 20.82 -10.01
C PHE A 220 -1.14 20.75 -11.55
N THR A 221 -1.37 19.57 -12.09
CA THR A 221 -1.71 19.34 -13.51
C THR A 221 -3.11 18.75 -13.61
N THR A 222 -3.79 19.07 -14.71
CA THR A 222 -5.17 18.61 -14.97
C THR A 222 -5.21 17.83 -16.27
N GLU A 223 -5.62 16.57 -16.20
CA GLU A 223 -5.71 15.62 -17.32
C GLU A 223 -7.20 15.31 -17.56
N VAL A 224 -7.63 15.17 -18.82
CA VAL A 224 -9.01 14.81 -19.20
C VAL A 224 -8.97 13.54 -20.03
N TYR A 225 -9.83 12.59 -19.72
CA TYR A 225 -9.91 11.29 -20.37
C TYR A 225 -11.36 10.94 -20.74
N GLU A 226 -11.55 10.30 -21.89
CA GLU A 226 -12.89 9.84 -22.32
C GLU A 226 -13.24 8.46 -21.75
N SER A 227 -12.26 7.70 -21.24
CA SER A 227 -12.48 6.35 -20.69
C SER A 227 -11.92 6.16 -19.29
N SER A 228 -12.68 5.52 -18.40
CA SER A 228 -12.15 5.14 -17.08
C SER A 228 -11.08 4.06 -17.17
N THR A 229 -11.05 3.26 -18.24
CA THR A 229 -10.00 2.25 -18.47
C THR A 229 -8.66 2.89 -18.80
N GLU A 230 -8.67 4.03 -19.48
CA GLU A 230 -7.48 4.85 -19.74
C GLU A 230 -6.93 5.45 -18.44
N VAL A 231 -7.81 6.05 -17.61
CA VAL A 231 -7.43 6.59 -16.28
C VAL A 231 -6.87 5.50 -15.36
N VAL A 232 -7.52 4.33 -15.30
CA VAL A 232 -7.08 3.19 -14.48
C VAL A 232 -5.73 2.65 -14.96
N THR A 233 -5.55 2.49 -16.28
CA THR A 233 -4.26 2.10 -16.86
C THR A 233 -3.18 3.10 -16.46
N LYS A 234 -3.44 4.41 -16.60
CA LYS A 234 -2.48 5.46 -16.28
C LYS A 234 -2.09 5.49 -14.80
N ILE A 235 -3.07 5.34 -13.89
CA ILE A 235 -2.81 5.27 -12.44
C ILE A 235 -1.96 4.03 -12.11
N MET A 236 -2.24 2.88 -12.72
CA MET A 236 -1.48 1.64 -12.48
C MET A 236 -0.05 1.74 -13.04
N GLU A 237 0.13 2.20 -14.28
CA GLU A 237 1.45 2.44 -14.90
C GLU A 237 2.35 3.36 -14.06
N GLU A 238 1.81 4.50 -13.62
CA GLU A 238 2.53 5.45 -12.78
C GLU A 238 2.93 4.80 -11.43
N SER A 239 2.05 3.94 -10.88
CA SER A 239 2.25 3.22 -9.61
C SER A 239 3.20 2.02 -9.66
N THR A 240 3.54 1.50 -10.85
CA THR A 240 4.48 0.38 -11.03
C THR A 240 5.75 0.79 -11.79
N SER A 241 5.92 2.09 -12.02
CA SER A 241 7.02 2.64 -12.83
C SER A 241 8.40 2.22 -12.30
N GLY A 242 9.22 1.64 -13.19
CA GLY A 242 10.52 1.05 -12.86
C GLY A 242 10.54 -0.47 -12.68
N PHE A 243 9.38 -1.15 -12.60
CA PHE A 243 9.29 -2.62 -12.48
C PHE A 243 8.49 -3.25 -13.63
N ASN A 244 8.83 -4.50 -13.99
CA ASN A 244 8.16 -5.27 -15.04
C ASN A 244 7.23 -6.37 -14.46
N VAL A 245 6.36 -5.99 -13.51
CA VAL A 245 5.39 -6.90 -12.85
C VAL A 245 4.02 -6.94 -13.54
N GLY A 246 3.82 -6.14 -14.59
CA GLY A 246 2.54 -5.98 -15.28
C GLY A 246 1.50 -5.20 -14.47
N LEU A 247 0.27 -5.15 -14.97
CA LEU A 247 -0.85 -4.44 -14.35
C LEU A 247 -1.50 -5.27 -13.23
N SER A 248 -0.73 -5.53 -12.17
CA SER A 248 -1.20 -6.18 -10.95
C SER A 248 -1.07 -5.26 -9.74
N LEU A 249 -2.09 -5.28 -8.89
CA LEU A 249 -2.16 -4.54 -7.63
C LEU A 249 -2.62 -5.47 -6.52
N THR A 250 -1.90 -5.45 -5.40
CA THR A 250 -2.24 -6.20 -4.19
C THR A 250 -2.21 -5.26 -2.98
N THR A 251 -3.32 -4.57 -2.70
CA THR A 251 -3.46 -3.70 -1.52
C THR A 251 -3.78 -4.54 -0.27
N LYS A 252 -3.05 -5.66 -0.08
CA LYS A 252 -3.13 -6.52 1.11
C LYS A 252 -2.60 -5.74 2.30
N SER A 253 -3.48 -4.93 2.89
CA SER A 253 -3.32 -4.48 4.26
C SER A 253 -3.64 -5.66 5.17
N ASN A 254 -2.58 -6.35 5.64
CA ASN A 254 -2.67 -6.99 6.95
C ASN A 254 -3.22 -5.93 7.90
N LYS A 255 -4.29 -6.24 8.66
CA LYS A 255 -4.92 -5.28 9.56
C LYS A 255 -3.84 -4.64 10.44
N VAL A 256 -3.43 -3.42 10.12
CA VAL A 256 -2.45 -2.67 10.91
C VAL A 256 -3.08 -2.50 12.29
N ASP A 257 -2.42 -2.99 13.33
CA ASP A 257 -3.02 -3.09 14.66
C ASP A 257 -3.57 -1.74 15.10
N ALA A 258 -4.89 -1.72 15.32
CA ALA A 258 -5.67 -0.50 15.39
C ALA A 258 -5.60 0.16 16.78
N THR A 259 -4.38 0.45 17.24
CA THR A 259 -4.12 1.39 18.35
C THR A 259 -4.59 2.82 18.01
N ALA A 260 -4.87 3.11 16.74
CA ALA A 260 -5.70 4.23 16.29
C ALA A 260 -6.93 3.71 15.49
N GLY A 261 -8.08 3.61 16.16
CA GLY A 261 -9.30 2.96 15.64
C GLY A 261 -10.10 3.73 14.59
N VAL A 262 -9.53 4.01 13.40
CA VAL A 262 -10.27 4.55 12.25
C VAL A 262 -9.93 3.80 10.95
N GLY A 263 -10.91 3.09 10.39
CA GLY A 263 -10.80 2.50 9.05
C GLY A 263 -10.99 3.55 7.95
N PHE A 264 -9.91 3.97 7.30
CA PHE A 264 -9.96 4.97 6.23
C PHE A 264 -10.47 4.37 4.92
N ASN A 265 -11.48 4.99 4.31
CA ASN A 265 -12.13 4.52 3.08
C ASN A 265 -11.34 4.93 1.80
N LEU A 266 -10.00 5.04 1.93
CA LEU A 266 -9.07 5.51 0.90
C LEU A 266 -8.40 4.34 0.14
N ASN A 267 -9.02 3.16 0.13
CA ASN A 267 -8.43 1.99 -0.53
C ASN A 267 -8.34 2.22 -2.05
N LYS A 268 -7.09 2.23 -2.55
CA LYS A 268 -6.71 2.36 -3.96
C LYS A 268 -7.41 1.33 -4.85
N SER A 269 -7.47 0.05 -4.46
CA SER A 269 -8.12 -0.99 -5.27
C SER A 269 -9.64 -0.78 -5.38
N ARG A 270 -10.31 -0.44 -4.27
CA ARG A 270 -11.73 -0.10 -4.22
C ARG A 270 -12.06 1.10 -5.11
N ASN A 271 -11.23 2.15 -5.08
CA ASN A 271 -11.46 3.34 -5.89
C ASN A 271 -11.20 3.08 -7.39
N LEU A 272 -10.26 2.20 -7.75
CA LEU A 272 -10.14 1.71 -9.13
C LEU A 272 -11.37 0.89 -9.55
N GLU A 273 -11.94 0.03 -8.69
CA GLU A 273 -13.15 -0.71 -9.03
C GLU A 273 -14.36 0.20 -9.27
N VAL A 274 -14.58 1.21 -8.42
CA VAL A 274 -15.66 2.19 -8.63
C VAL A 274 -15.45 2.93 -9.94
N LEU A 275 -14.21 3.35 -10.26
CA LEU A 275 -13.87 4.00 -11.52
C LEU A 275 -14.17 3.10 -12.74
N LEU A 276 -13.92 1.79 -12.65
CA LEU A 276 -14.26 0.83 -13.72
C LEU A 276 -15.77 0.63 -13.88
N SER A 277 -16.55 0.65 -12.79
CA SER A 277 -18.02 0.54 -12.85
C SER A 277 -18.66 1.63 -13.73
N HIS A 278 -18.06 2.83 -13.76
CA HIS A 278 -18.52 3.97 -14.53
C HIS A 278 -18.36 3.84 -16.05
N ASN A 279 -17.60 2.85 -16.57
CA ASN A 279 -17.44 2.60 -18.03
C ASN A 279 -18.76 2.19 -18.73
N GLN A 280 -19.76 1.76 -17.97
CA GLN A 280 -21.09 1.39 -18.50
C GLN A 280 -21.87 2.60 -19.04
N SER A 281 -21.49 3.83 -18.67
CA SER A 281 -22.11 5.05 -19.19
C SER A 281 -21.33 5.63 -20.37
N GLN A 282 -22.00 5.83 -21.50
CA GLN A 282 -21.43 6.49 -22.69
C GLN A 282 -21.39 8.02 -22.57
N THR A 283 -21.91 8.60 -21.48
CA THR A 283 -21.89 10.06 -21.24
C THR A 283 -20.91 10.48 -20.16
N ASN A 284 -20.05 9.56 -19.69
CA ASN A 284 -19.05 9.90 -18.68
C ASN A 284 -17.77 10.47 -19.32
N GLU A 285 -17.18 11.46 -18.67
CA GLU A 285 -15.85 12.00 -18.94
C GLU A 285 -15.10 12.14 -17.62
N TYR A 286 -13.77 11.96 -17.63
CA TYR A 286 -13.00 11.78 -16.40
C TYR A 286 -11.94 12.88 -16.28
N PHE A 287 -12.18 13.82 -15.37
CA PHE A 287 -11.27 14.92 -15.07
C PHE A 287 -10.35 14.50 -13.91
N ARG A 288 -9.05 14.37 -14.17
CA ARG A 288 -8.03 13.96 -13.20
C ARG A 288 -7.20 15.17 -12.79
N VAL A 289 -7.06 15.39 -11.49
CA VAL A 289 -6.19 16.42 -10.90
C VAL A 289 -5.04 15.72 -10.20
N LYS A 290 -3.81 16.09 -10.55
CA LYS A 290 -2.56 15.60 -9.93
C LYS A 290 -1.80 16.78 -9.33
N GLY A 291 -1.12 16.59 -8.21
CA GLY A 291 -0.19 17.60 -7.68
C GLY A 291 0.84 16.96 -6.77
N GLN A 292 2.11 17.22 -7.04
CA GLN A 292 3.22 16.56 -6.36
C GLN A 292 4.06 17.59 -5.60
N ILE A 293 4.17 17.42 -4.28
CA ILE A 293 5.00 18.26 -3.42
C ILE A 293 6.17 17.42 -2.94
N GLN A 294 7.39 17.89 -3.21
CA GLN A 294 8.61 17.31 -2.66
C GLN A 294 9.02 18.17 -1.45
N LEU A 295 9.27 17.53 -0.31
CA LEU A 295 9.67 18.21 0.94
C LEU A 295 11.13 17.97 1.28
N ALA A 296 11.63 16.76 1.08
CA ALA A 296 12.99 16.38 1.42
C ALA A 296 13.53 15.25 0.54
N LYS A 297 14.85 15.09 0.49
CA LYS A 297 15.55 13.98 -0.18
C LYS A 297 16.46 13.27 0.81
N PHE A 298 16.51 11.95 0.73
CA PHE A 298 17.30 11.10 1.61
C PHE A 298 18.09 10.02 0.84
N HIS A 299 19.19 9.58 1.42
CA HIS A 299 19.88 8.34 1.04
C HIS A 299 20.18 7.52 2.31
N MET A 300 19.91 6.22 2.27
CA MET A 300 20.22 5.30 3.37
C MET A 300 21.72 4.96 3.38
N ARG A 301 22.28 4.72 4.56
CA ARG A 301 23.68 4.32 4.75
C ARG A 301 23.87 2.89 4.24
N ASN A 302 24.79 2.68 3.31
CA ASN A 302 24.97 1.39 2.62
C ASN A 302 25.77 0.32 3.41
N LYS A 303 26.38 0.70 4.55
CA LYS A 303 27.22 -0.15 5.40
C LYS A 303 27.07 0.27 6.86
N ARG A 304 27.18 -0.69 7.79
CA ARG A 304 27.04 -0.47 9.24
C ARG A 304 25.70 0.18 9.66
N TYR A 305 24.64 -0.01 8.88
CA TYR A 305 23.28 0.34 9.28
C TYR A 305 22.83 -0.52 10.48
N MET A 306 21.95 0.02 11.31
CA MET A 306 21.25 -0.70 12.37
C MET A 306 19.88 -1.15 11.83
N LEU A 307 19.67 -2.47 11.78
CA LEU A 307 18.37 -3.02 11.41
C LEU A 307 17.38 -2.88 12.58
N ASP A 308 16.10 -3.02 12.28
CA ASP A 308 15.05 -3.05 13.29
C ASP A 308 15.02 -4.39 14.03
N ASP A 309 14.78 -4.37 15.33
CA ASP A 309 14.88 -5.57 16.16
C ASP A 309 13.73 -6.56 15.89
N ASP A 310 12.51 -6.08 15.55
CA ASP A 310 11.42 -6.91 15.02
C ASP A 310 11.86 -7.61 13.72
N PHE A 311 12.53 -6.89 12.82
CA PHE A 311 12.99 -7.42 11.53
C PHE A 311 14.07 -8.50 11.70
N ILE A 312 14.94 -8.37 12.71
CA ILE A 312 15.92 -9.41 13.08
C ILE A 312 15.23 -10.64 13.68
N ILE A 313 14.23 -10.45 14.54
CA ILE A 313 13.44 -11.56 15.13
C ILE A 313 12.67 -12.31 14.02
N ASP A 314 11.97 -11.59 13.16
CA ASP A 314 11.22 -12.17 12.03
C ASP A 314 12.18 -12.86 11.04
N LEU A 315 13.39 -12.33 10.78
CA LEU A 315 14.40 -13.01 9.97
C LEU A 315 14.90 -14.31 10.62
N LYS A 316 15.19 -14.29 11.92
CA LYS A 316 15.54 -15.50 12.70
C LYS A 316 14.41 -16.53 12.71
N SER A 317 13.15 -16.11 12.51
CA SER A 317 11.98 -16.99 12.47
C SER A 317 11.80 -17.78 11.16
N LEU A 318 12.52 -17.42 10.09
CA LEU A 318 12.37 -18.05 8.78
C LEU A 318 12.95 -19.47 8.75
N PRO A 319 12.19 -20.48 8.27
CA PRO A 319 12.68 -21.86 8.21
C PRO A 319 13.79 -22.03 7.17
N ARG A 320 14.80 -22.84 7.51
CA ARG A 320 15.86 -23.25 6.58
C ARG A 320 15.30 -24.07 5.40
N GLU A 321 14.26 -24.86 5.64
CA GLU A 321 13.45 -25.48 4.59
C GLU A 321 12.48 -24.45 4.00
N TYR A 322 12.42 -24.33 2.67
CA TYR A 322 11.58 -23.33 2.03
C TYR A 322 10.09 -23.71 2.04
N ASP A 323 9.31 -23.13 2.96
CA ASP A 323 7.87 -22.97 2.78
C ASP A 323 7.52 -21.57 2.25
N LYS A 324 6.87 -21.55 1.08
CA LYS A 324 6.38 -20.35 0.41
C LYS A 324 5.54 -19.46 1.32
N GLY A 325 4.67 -20.05 2.15
CA GLY A 325 3.71 -19.34 2.99
C GLY A 325 4.35 -18.53 4.12
N VAL A 326 5.36 -19.08 4.80
CA VAL A 326 6.11 -18.35 5.84
C VAL A 326 6.88 -17.19 5.25
N TYR A 327 7.61 -17.43 4.16
CA TYR A 327 8.38 -16.38 3.49
C TYR A 327 7.46 -15.29 2.92
N TYR A 328 6.24 -15.64 2.45
CA TYR A 328 5.26 -14.63 2.03
C TYR A 328 4.75 -13.77 3.19
N LYS A 329 4.52 -14.34 4.38
CA LYS A 329 4.12 -13.57 5.59
C LYS A 329 5.18 -12.49 5.91
N PHE A 330 6.46 -12.81 5.75
CA PHE A 330 7.57 -11.86 5.88
C PHE A 330 7.56 -10.77 4.79
N LEU A 331 7.41 -11.15 3.52
CA LEU A 331 7.33 -10.20 2.39
C LEU A 331 6.07 -9.32 2.43
N GLU A 332 4.96 -9.78 3.01
CA GLU A 332 3.74 -8.99 3.21
C GLU A 332 3.90 -7.98 4.36
N SER A 333 4.78 -8.24 5.35
CA SER A 333 5.10 -7.36 6.48
C SER A 333 6.19 -6.31 6.20
N TYR A 334 7.28 -6.68 5.52
CA TYR A 334 8.44 -5.81 5.23
C TYR A 334 8.61 -5.47 3.74
N GLY A 335 7.72 -5.95 2.88
CA GLY A 335 7.83 -5.77 1.44
C GLY A 335 8.85 -6.70 0.78
N THR A 336 8.83 -6.68 -0.56
CA THR A 336 9.82 -7.34 -1.42
C THR A 336 11.14 -6.57 -1.52
N HIS A 337 11.07 -5.25 -1.40
CA HIS A 337 12.18 -4.31 -1.58
C HIS A 337 12.14 -3.28 -0.45
N TYR A 338 13.20 -2.51 -0.27
CA TYR A 338 13.24 -1.33 0.60
C TYR A 338 13.72 -0.10 -0.16
N SER A 339 13.40 1.09 0.33
CA SER A 339 13.81 2.36 -0.28
C SER A 339 15.24 2.76 0.12
N SER A 340 16.23 2.47 -0.74
CA SER A 340 17.65 2.79 -0.47
C SER A 340 17.97 4.28 -0.59
N ALA A 341 17.18 5.02 -1.36
CA ALA A 341 17.20 6.48 -1.45
C ALA A 341 15.85 6.98 -1.97
N GLY A 342 15.54 8.25 -1.80
CA GLY A 342 14.27 8.77 -2.31
C GLY A 342 13.97 10.24 -2.01
N THR A 343 12.76 10.62 -2.38
CA THR A 343 12.15 11.93 -2.12
C THR A 343 10.90 11.74 -1.28
N LEU A 344 10.87 12.41 -0.13
CA LEU A 344 9.72 12.48 0.77
C LEU A 344 8.86 13.69 0.44
N GLY A 345 7.55 13.56 0.61
CA GLY A 345 6.59 14.64 0.40
C GLY A 345 5.17 14.12 0.32
N GLY A 346 4.44 14.47 -0.74
CA GLY A 346 3.12 13.92 -1.01
C GLY A 346 2.78 13.89 -2.49
N ASP A 347 1.89 12.97 -2.86
CA ASP A 347 1.30 12.86 -4.19
C ASP A 347 -0.24 12.95 -4.10
N TYR A 348 -0.80 14.09 -4.50
CA TYR A 348 -2.24 14.34 -4.51
C TYR A 348 -2.81 13.89 -5.84
N GLN A 349 -3.79 12.98 -5.81
CA GLN A 349 -4.50 12.55 -7.01
C GLN A 349 -6.00 12.45 -6.73
N MET A 350 -6.81 13.10 -7.56
CA MET A 350 -8.27 13.02 -7.57
C MET A 350 -8.79 12.75 -8.97
N VAL A 351 -9.83 11.93 -9.09
CA VAL A 351 -10.57 11.70 -10.34
C VAL A 351 -12.03 12.07 -10.13
N TYR A 352 -12.52 13.06 -10.88
CA TYR A 352 -13.91 13.51 -10.91
C TYR A 352 -14.60 12.87 -12.10
N VAL A 353 -15.70 12.15 -11.86
CA VAL A 353 -16.53 11.55 -12.91
C VAL A 353 -17.60 12.55 -13.31
N LEU A 354 -17.52 13.07 -14.54
CA LEU A 354 -18.39 14.12 -15.07
C LEU A 354 -19.45 13.54 -16.01
N ASP A 355 -20.67 14.09 -16.04
CA ASP A 355 -21.66 13.79 -17.07
C ASP A 355 -21.58 14.79 -18.25
N LYS A 356 -20.91 14.36 -19.32
CA LYS A 356 -20.78 15.05 -20.61
C LYS A 356 -22.14 15.46 -21.18
N SER A 357 -23.22 14.72 -20.91
CA SER A 357 -24.57 15.06 -21.38
C SER A 357 -25.25 16.17 -20.58
N GLU A 358 -25.01 16.27 -19.27
CA GLU A 358 -25.51 17.40 -18.47
C GLU A 358 -24.65 18.66 -18.71
N MET A 359 -23.32 18.50 -18.85
CA MET A 359 -22.41 19.56 -19.27
C MET A 359 -22.83 20.19 -20.61
N LEU A 360 -23.17 19.38 -21.61
CA LEU A 360 -23.63 19.87 -22.92
C LEU A 360 -24.96 20.64 -22.85
N LYS A 361 -25.92 20.23 -22.00
CA LYS A 361 -27.18 20.98 -21.79
C LYS A 361 -26.92 22.37 -21.21
N ASP A 362 -26.07 22.43 -20.19
CA ASP A 362 -25.73 23.68 -19.49
C ASP A 362 -24.64 24.50 -20.19
N ARG A 363 -24.11 24.01 -21.32
CA ARG A 363 -23.00 24.60 -22.11
C ARG A 363 -21.72 24.81 -21.27
N ILE A 364 -21.43 23.87 -20.39
CA ILE A 364 -20.28 23.89 -19.48
C ILE A 364 -19.11 23.10 -20.10
N THR A 365 -17.92 23.70 -20.11
CA THR A 365 -16.68 23.11 -20.62
C THR A 365 -15.76 22.61 -19.50
N ASN A 366 -14.79 21.74 -19.83
CA ASN A 366 -13.79 21.27 -18.86
C ASN A 366 -12.96 22.40 -18.25
N GLU A 367 -12.67 23.46 -19.02
CA GLU A 367 -12.01 24.67 -18.50
C GLU A 367 -12.89 25.42 -17.49
N GLN A 368 -14.23 25.43 -17.67
CA GLN A 368 -15.13 25.97 -16.65
C GLN A 368 -15.22 25.07 -15.41
N VAL A 369 -15.20 23.74 -15.56
CA VAL A 369 -15.16 22.81 -14.41
C VAL A 369 -13.86 23.01 -13.60
N LYS A 370 -12.71 22.97 -14.28
CA LYS A 370 -11.37 23.25 -13.74
C LYS A 370 -11.33 24.59 -12.99
N ARG A 371 -11.87 25.66 -13.59
CA ARG A 371 -12.01 26.98 -12.97
C ARG A 371 -12.88 26.99 -11.73
N CYS A 372 -14.07 26.40 -11.79
CA CYS A 372 -15.02 26.38 -10.67
C CYS A 372 -14.59 25.49 -9.50
N LEU A 373 -13.68 24.54 -9.73
CA LEU A 373 -12.97 23.78 -8.70
C LEU A 373 -11.67 24.47 -8.19
N GLY A 374 -11.29 25.61 -8.80
CA GLY A 374 -10.12 26.41 -8.41
C GLY A 374 -8.77 25.99 -9.03
N PHE A 375 -8.77 25.02 -9.94
CA PHE A 375 -7.56 24.45 -10.57
C PHE A 375 -7.10 25.19 -11.85
N ASP A 376 -7.33 26.50 -11.95
CA ASP A 376 -6.92 27.34 -13.11
C ASP A 376 -5.89 28.43 -12.78
N ALA A 377 -5.44 28.50 -11.52
CA ALA A 377 -4.51 29.55 -11.08
C ALA A 377 -3.03 29.16 -11.31
N ASN A 378 -2.22 30.15 -11.72
CA ASN A 378 -0.76 30.14 -11.53
C ASN A 378 -0.44 30.26 -10.01
N PHE A 379 -0.74 29.20 -9.26
CA PHE A 379 -0.71 29.22 -7.82
C PHE A 379 0.71 29.06 -7.29
N ASN A 380 1.34 30.17 -6.88
CA ASN A 380 2.68 30.14 -6.29
C ASN A 380 2.61 29.62 -4.84
N ILE A 381 2.68 28.29 -4.70
CA ILE A 381 2.56 27.58 -3.41
C ILE A 381 3.50 28.14 -2.33
N GLN A 382 4.70 28.61 -2.70
CA GLN A 382 5.70 29.08 -1.74
C GLN A 382 5.21 30.24 -0.86
N GLN A 383 4.38 31.16 -1.36
CA GLN A 383 3.85 32.24 -0.51
C GLN A 383 2.78 31.74 0.48
N ASN A 384 1.93 30.80 0.06
CA ASN A 384 0.79 30.35 0.87
C ASN A 384 1.12 29.25 1.90
N LEU A 385 2.33 28.66 1.82
CA LEU A 385 2.89 27.82 2.89
C LEU A 385 3.73 28.63 3.91
N MET A 386 4.03 29.90 3.64
CA MET A 386 4.92 30.74 4.47
C MET A 386 4.24 31.99 5.04
N GLY A 387 2.92 32.12 4.89
CA GLY A 387 2.12 33.23 5.41
C GLY A 387 1.69 33.06 6.87
N GLU A 388 1.60 34.17 7.61
CA GLU A 388 1.05 34.20 8.96
C GLU A 388 -0.45 33.89 8.99
N ARG A 389 -1.00 33.65 10.19
CA ARG A 389 -2.41 33.23 10.43
C ARG A 389 -3.49 34.18 9.90
N ASN A 390 -3.11 35.35 9.40
CA ASN A 390 -3.99 36.37 8.82
C ASN A 390 -4.02 36.37 7.28
N SER A 391 -3.69 35.24 6.61
CA SER A 391 -4.06 35.06 5.20
C SER A 391 -5.59 35.14 5.05
N THR A 392 -6.05 36.30 4.56
CA THR A 392 -7.38 36.47 3.98
C THR A 392 -7.69 35.32 3.02
N ARG A 393 -8.95 34.90 2.93
CA ARG A 393 -9.40 33.96 1.89
C ARG A 393 -8.89 34.49 0.56
N VAL A 394 -8.05 33.72 -0.13
CA VAL A 394 -7.45 34.13 -1.40
C VAL A 394 -8.57 34.26 -2.42
N GLY A 395 -9.07 35.49 -2.56
CA GLY A 395 -10.08 35.86 -3.53
C GLY A 395 -9.46 35.78 -4.91
N VAL A 396 -9.49 34.59 -5.51
CA VAL A 396 -9.17 34.42 -6.92
C VAL A 396 -10.16 35.32 -7.67
N ASN A 397 -9.64 36.36 -8.34
CA ASN A 397 -10.45 37.35 -9.06
C ASN A 397 -11.00 36.76 -10.36
N LEU A 398 -11.83 35.73 -10.20
CA LEU A 398 -12.49 35.00 -11.27
C LEU A 398 -13.69 35.82 -11.74
N THR A 399 -13.55 36.43 -12.91
CA THR A 399 -14.66 36.97 -13.72
C THR A 399 -15.50 35.84 -14.32
N LEU A 400 -16.00 34.96 -13.44
CA LEU A 400 -16.91 33.85 -13.75
C LEU A 400 -18.32 34.21 -13.35
N ASN A 401 -19.29 33.72 -14.13
CA ASN A 401 -20.67 33.72 -13.71
C ASN A 401 -20.84 32.76 -12.52
N THR A 402 -21.26 33.30 -11.37
CA THR A 402 -21.51 32.54 -10.13
C THR A 402 -22.59 31.48 -10.29
N ASP A 403 -23.56 31.69 -11.19
CA ASP A 403 -24.57 30.68 -11.55
C ASP A 403 -23.95 29.47 -12.26
N THR A 404 -22.93 29.68 -13.11
CA THR A 404 -22.23 28.60 -13.81
C THR A 404 -21.44 27.74 -12.84
N CYS A 405 -20.69 28.36 -11.91
CA CYS A 405 -20.02 27.57 -10.88
C CYS A 405 -21.01 26.91 -9.92
N ARG A 406 -22.13 27.54 -9.55
CA ARG A 406 -23.19 26.89 -8.77
C ARG A 406 -23.73 25.63 -9.47
N LYS A 407 -23.79 25.58 -10.81
CA LYS A 407 -24.18 24.37 -11.55
C LYS A 407 -23.13 23.26 -11.46
N VAL A 408 -21.84 23.59 -11.61
CA VAL A 408 -20.73 22.64 -11.42
C VAL A 408 -20.68 22.12 -9.98
N THR A 409 -20.91 22.99 -9.00
CA THR A 409 -20.69 22.68 -7.57
C THR A 409 -21.94 22.24 -6.79
N LYS A 410 -23.07 21.99 -7.47
CA LYS A 410 -24.27 21.38 -6.87
C LYS A 410 -23.98 19.96 -6.37
N GLY A 411 -23.93 19.79 -5.05
CA GLY A 411 -23.92 18.47 -4.41
C GLY A 411 -25.34 17.95 -4.13
N SER A 412 -25.60 16.70 -4.53
CA SER A 412 -26.85 15.95 -4.35
C SER A 412 -28.11 16.51 -5.05
N TYR A 413 -29.15 15.66 -5.10
CA TYR A 413 -30.42 15.90 -5.80
C TYR A 413 -31.37 16.76 -4.96
N THR A 414 -31.31 18.08 -5.12
CA THR A 414 -32.24 19.03 -4.45
C THR A 414 -33.58 19.20 -5.18
N SER A 415 -33.71 18.68 -6.41
CA SER A 415 -34.97 18.59 -7.16
C SER A 415 -35.02 17.30 -7.98
N LYS A 416 -36.24 16.81 -8.28
CA LYS A 416 -36.48 15.62 -9.12
C LYS A 416 -36.10 15.81 -10.61
N THR A 417 -35.78 17.04 -11.03
CA THR A 417 -35.60 17.41 -12.45
C THR A 417 -34.16 17.71 -12.87
N GLU A 418 -33.26 17.97 -11.93
CA GLU A 418 -31.87 18.33 -12.20
C GLU A 418 -30.91 17.23 -11.72
N LYS A 419 -29.88 16.94 -12.51
CA LYS A 419 -28.79 16.01 -12.15
C LYS A 419 -27.51 16.79 -11.86
N PRO A 420 -26.65 16.33 -10.93
CA PRO A 420 -25.34 16.91 -10.74
C PRO A 420 -24.42 16.60 -11.92
N ILE A 421 -23.57 17.58 -12.29
CA ILE A 421 -22.55 17.40 -13.33
C ILE A 421 -21.45 16.44 -12.86
N ILE A 422 -21.04 16.55 -11.59
CA ILE A 422 -20.09 15.63 -10.95
C ILE A 422 -20.89 14.46 -10.36
N LYS A 423 -20.76 13.27 -10.96
CA LYS A 423 -21.40 12.01 -10.50
C LYS A 423 -20.69 11.40 -9.29
N ASP A 424 -19.36 11.48 -9.30
CA ASP A 424 -18.50 10.83 -8.32
C ASP A 424 -17.14 11.54 -8.21
N VAL A 425 -16.47 11.37 -7.07
CA VAL A 425 -15.10 11.86 -6.83
C VAL A 425 -14.32 10.77 -6.13
N LEU A 426 -13.19 10.37 -6.72
CA LEU A 426 -12.38 9.24 -6.27
C LEU A 426 -10.98 9.73 -5.91
N SER A 427 -10.56 9.45 -4.68
CA SER A 427 -9.26 9.85 -4.14
C SER A 427 -8.22 8.74 -4.32
N PHE A 428 -7.04 9.16 -4.78
CA PHE A 428 -5.81 8.36 -4.81
C PHE A 428 -4.67 9.13 -4.11
N VAL A 429 -5.03 10.09 -3.24
CA VAL A 429 -4.09 10.94 -2.48
C VAL A 429 -3.23 10.10 -1.55
N SER A 430 -1.92 10.32 -1.62
CA SER A 430 -0.90 9.69 -0.80
C SER A 430 -0.16 10.73 0.05
N GLY A 431 -0.13 10.51 1.37
CA GLY A 431 0.40 11.45 2.36
C GLY A 431 -0.65 12.44 2.89
N GLY A 432 -0.31 13.08 4.00
CA GLY A 432 -1.19 13.90 4.82
C GLY A 432 -1.47 13.26 6.18
N ASP A 433 -1.82 14.06 7.17
CA ASP A 433 -2.02 13.59 8.55
C ASP A 433 -3.41 12.95 8.76
N THR A 434 -3.62 12.30 9.90
CA THR A 434 -4.88 11.61 10.22
C THR A 434 -6.08 12.57 10.31
N VAL A 435 -5.87 13.86 10.62
CA VAL A 435 -6.91 14.89 10.69
C VAL A 435 -7.36 15.29 9.28
N PHE A 436 -6.41 15.48 8.36
CA PHE A 436 -6.72 15.68 6.94
C PHE A 436 -7.41 14.45 6.34
N LEU A 437 -6.87 13.24 6.55
CA LEU A 437 -7.38 12.02 5.92
C LEU A 437 -8.78 11.63 6.46
N THR A 438 -9.09 11.92 7.73
CA THR A 438 -10.45 11.75 8.27
C THR A 438 -11.42 12.76 7.68
N LYS A 439 -11.05 14.05 7.63
CA LYS A 439 -11.85 15.11 6.97
C LYS A 439 -12.16 14.75 5.51
N LEU A 440 -11.14 14.31 4.75
CA LEU A 440 -11.30 13.90 3.36
C LEU A 440 -12.24 12.70 3.21
N ASN A 441 -12.11 11.67 4.06
CA ASN A 441 -12.97 10.49 4.06
C ASN A 441 -14.45 10.85 4.28
N VAL A 442 -14.74 11.77 5.21
CA VAL A 442 -16.11 12.27 5.45
C VAL A 442 -16.64 13.00 4.21
N LEU A 443 -15.88 13.94 3.63
CA LEU A 443 -16.32 14.70 2.46
C LEU A 443 -16.63 13.80 1.25
N LEU A 444 -15.78 12.81 0.97
CA LEU A 444 -15.99 11.79 -0.08
C LEU A 444 -17.24 10.94 0.18
N SER A 445 -17.47 10.56 1.45
CA SER A 445 -18.60 9.72 1.84
C SER A 445 -19.95 10.45 1.80
N GLU A 446 -19.98 11.73 2.18
CA GLU A 446 -21.22 12.52 2.21
C GLU A 446 -21.69 13.00 0.83
N ARG A 447 -20.77 13.19 -0.14
CA ARG A 447 -21.06 13.71 -1.51
C ARG A 447 -21.84 15.04 -1.55
N ARG A 448 -21.85 15.81 -0.45
CA ARG A 448 -22.63 17.06 -0.29
C ARG A 448 -22.03 18.28 -0.97
N GLN A 449 -20.73 18.29 -1.23
CA GLN A 449 -20.00 19.36 -1.92
C GLN A 449 -18.88 18.73 -2.77
N PRO A 450 -18.48 19.34 -3.89
CA PRO A 450 -17.27 18.93 -4.60
C PRO A 450 -16.05 19.25 -3.74
N LEU A 451 -15.00 18.44 -3.91
CA LEU A 451 -13.67 18.80 -3.41
C LEU A 451 -13.10 19.88 -4.33
N ASP A 452 -12.81 21.05 -3.79
CA ASP A 452 -12.16 22.15 -4.52
C ASP A 452 -10.67 22.26 -4.12
N VAL A 453 -10.00 23.27 -4.67
CA VAL A 453 -8.59 23.56 -4.38
C VAL A 453 -8.29 23.81 -2.89
N SER A 454 -9.27 24.11 -2.03
CA SER A 454 -9.04 24.24 -0.58
C SER A 454 -8.64 22.91 0.07
N VAL A 455 -9.17 21.78 -0.44
CA VAL A 455 -8.82 20.43 0.02
C VAL A 455 -7.35 20.11 -0.30
N TYR A 456 -6.86 20.57 -1.45
CA TYR A 456 -5.44 20.49 -1.80
C TYR A 456 -4.56 21.36 -0.87
N MET A 457 -5.02 22.56 -0.47
CA MET A 457 -4.25 23.42 0.44
C MET A 457 -4.16 22.87 1.86
N ASP A 458 -5.24 22.25 2.36
CA ASP A 458 -5.23 21.58 3.66
C ASP A 458 -4.33 20.34 3.63
N TRP A 459 -4.40 19.55 2.56
CA TRP A 459 -3.48 18.45 2.31
C TRP A 459 -2.02 18.91 2.33
N ALA A 460 -1.68 19.93 1.53
CA ALA A 460 -0.31 20.43 1.37
C ALA A 460 0.32 20.89 2.70
N ARG A 461 -0.49 21.45 3.62
CA ARG A 461 -0.05 21.81 4.98
C ARG A 461 0.20 20.58 5.85
N SER A 462 -0.66 19.56 5.78
CA SER A 462 -0.54 18.34 6.59
C SER A 462 0.70 17.47 6.27
N LEU A 463 1.24 17.57 5.04
CA LEU A 463 2.47 16.88 4.63
C LEU A 463 3.70 17.22 5.50
N VAL A 464 3.70 18.39 6.16
CA VAL A 464 4.79 18.85 7.05
C VAL A 464 5.00 17.91 8.25
N HIS A 465 3.95 17.18 8.64
CA HIS A 465 3.93 16.21 9.73
C HIS A 465 3.83 14.76 9.24
N SER A 466 3.16 14.52 8.10
CA SER A 466 2.91 13.18 7.57
C SER A 466 3.22 13.12 6.07
N SER A 467 4.51 13.01 5.75
CA SER A 467 5.01 12.83 4.38
C SER A 467 5.17 11.35 4.01
N VAL A 468 4.97 11.02 2.75
CA VAL A 468 5.19 9.67 2.18
C VAL A 468 6.37 9.65 1.21
N LEU A 469 6.80 8.44 0.84
CA LEU A 469 7.68 8.20 -0.30
C LEU A 469 6.94 8.60 -1.60
N VAL A 470 7.51 9.56 -2.34
CA VAL A 470 6.97 10.06 -3.61
C VAL A 470 7.77 9.52 -4.80
N ARG A 471 9.09 9.34 -4.62
CA ARG A 471 10.01 8.72 -5.59
C ARG A 471 11.08 7.96 -4.81
N GLN A 472 11.43 6.76 -5.25
CA GLN A 472 12.34 5.87 -4.53
C GLN A 472 13.30 5.14 -5.48
N GLN A 473 14.54 4.99 -5.03
CA GLN A 473 15.44 3.92 -5.48
C GLN A 473 15.23 2.73 -4.56
N VAL A 474 15.24 1.53 -5.14
CA VAL A 474 14.74 0.31 -4.51
C VAL A 474 15.79 -0.79 -4.56
N VAL A 475 15.91 -1.56 -3.49
CA VAL A 475 16.84 -2.70 -3.36
C VAL A 475 16.10 -3.89 -2.74
N PRO A 476 16.30 -5.14 -3.21
CA PRO A 476 15.59 -6.31 -2.68
C PRO A 476 15.85 -6.53 -1.19
N VAL A 477 14.82 -6.90 -0.43
CA VAL A 477 14.90 -7.03 1.05
C VAL A 477 15.92 -8.09 1.51
N TYR A 478 16.19 -9.11 0.68
CA TYR A 478 17.19 -10.13 1.00
C TYR A 478 18.63 -9.60 1.11
N SER A 479 18.94 -8.39 0.59
CA SER A 479 20.28 -7.81 0.76
C SER A 479 20.55 -7.30 2.18
N LEU A 480 19.54 -7.29 3.05
CA LEU A 480 19.64 -6.91 4.46
C LEU A 480 19.85 -8.10 5.41
N VAL A 481 19.81 -9.34 4.91
CA VAL A 481 20.05 -10.55 5.72
C VAL A 481 21.48 -10.50 6.30
N PRO A 482 21.68 -10.40 7.63
CA PRO A 482 23.01 -10.23 8.20
C PRO A 482 23.90 -11.44 7.98
N ILE A 483 25.12 -11.24 7.44
CA ILE A 483 26.08 -12.33 7.19
C ILE A 483 26.46 -13.08 8.48
N THR A 484 26.29 -12.44 9.64
CA THR A 484 26.56 -12.99 10.97
C THR A 484 25.42 -13.82 11.58
N MET A 485 24.22 -13.87 10.98
CA MET A 485 23.12 -14.69 11.53
C MET A 485 23.31 -16.18 11.20
N ARG A 486 22.71 -17.05 12.02
CA ARG A 486 22.63 -18.49 11.74
C ARG A 486 21.89 -18.72 10.42
N ASP A 487 22.39 -19.66 9.61
CA ASP A 487 21.83 -20.05 8.30
C ASP A 487 21.65 -18.89 7.28
N ALA A 488 22.30 -17.73 7.48
CA ALA A 488 22.17 -16.51 6.68
C ALA A 488 22.20 -16.72 5.15
N THR A 489 23.10 -17.58 4.66
CA THR A 489 23.24 -17.88 3.24
C THR A 489 22.00 -18.56 2.66
N VAL A 490 21.41 -19.49 3.40
CA VAL A 490 20.20 -20.23 3.00
C VAL A 490 18.97 -19.32 3.12
N ILE A 491 18.83 -18.58 4.22
CA ILE A 491 17.71 -17.64 4.41
C ILE A 491 17.71 -16.56 3.31
N ARG A 492 18.89 -16.05 2.92
CA ARG A 492 19.03 -15.10 1.81
C ARG A 492 18.62 -15.69 0.45
N GLN A 493 19.06 -16.91 0.14
CA GLN A 493 18.67 -17.63 -1.10
C GLN A 493 17.17 -17.94 -1.13
N ASN A 494 16.59 -18.35 0.01
CA ASN A 494 15.17 -18.62 0.15
C ASN A 494 14.33 -17.32 0.02
N LEU A 495 14.79 -16.17 0.51
CA LEU A 495 14.13 -14.87 0.31
C LEU A 495 14.25 -14.37 -1.14
N GLU A 496 15.40 -14.56 -1.79
CA GLU A 496 15.59 -14.26 -3.22
C GLU A 496 14.64 -15.08 -4.09
N ARG A 497 14.50 -16.39 -3.78
CA ARG A 497 13.45 -17.24 -4.34
C ARG A 497 12.05 -16.72 -4.00
N ALA A 498 11.77 -16.38 -2.75
CA ALA A 498 10.45 -15.97 -2.31
C ALA A 498 9.92 -14.75 -3.08
N ILE A 499 10.77 -13.77 -3.40
CA ILE A 499 10.39 -12.62 -4.22
C ILE A 499 10.01 -13.06 -5.65
N SER A 500 10.85 -13.88 -6.30
CA SER A 500 10.56 -14.44 -7.63
C SER A 500 9.27 -15.25 -7.64
N ASP A 501 9.03 -16.05 -6.61
CA ASP A 501 7.81 -16.85 -6.48
C ASP A 501 6.59 -15.95 -6.19
N TYR A 502 6.74 -14.86 -5.42
CA TYR A 502 5.69 -13.86 -5.11
C TYR A 502 5.30 -13.04 -6.34
N GLU A 503 6.28 -12.62 -7.16
CA GLU A 503 6.07 -12.02 -8.48
C GLU A 503 5.26 -12.94 -9.40
N ALA A 504 5.63 -14.23 -9.45
CA ALA A 504 4.89 -15.23 -10.22
C ALA A 504 3.49 -15.51 -9.63
N GLU A 505 3.29 -15.36 -8.32
CA GLU A 505 2.00 -15.66 -7.70
C GLU A 505 0.89 -14.67 -8.06
N TYR A 506 1.21 -13.38 -8.04
CA TYR A 506 0.26 -12.28 -8.29
C TYR A 506 0.33 -11.71 -9.72
N SER A 507 1.05 -12.38 -10.62
CA SER A 507 1.12 -11.98 -12.02
C SER A 507 -0.22 -12.15 -12.75
N VAL A 508 -0.54 -11.20 -13.63
CA VAL A 508 -1.70 -11.23 -14.53
C VAL A 508 -1.75 -12.45 -15.46
N CYS A 509 -0.65 -13.20 -15.58
CA CYS A 509 -0.58 -14.43 -16.39
C CYS A 509 -1.54 -15.55 -15.95
N LYS A 510 -2.07 -15.48 -14.72
CA LYS A 510 -3.08 -16.41 -14.17
C LYS A 510 -4.54 -16.00 -14.46
N CYS A 511 -4.73 -14.88 -15.14
CA CYS A 511 -6.01 -14.46 -15.70
C CYS A 511 -6.24 -15.10 -17.08
N ALA A 512 -7.50 -15.22 -17.49
CA ALA A 512 -7.89 -15.49 -18.88
C ALA A 512 -7.86 -14.20 -19.73
N PRO A 513 -7.69 -14.31 -21.06
CA PRO A 513 -7.70 -13.17 -21.96
C PRO A 513 -9.08 -12.48 -22.00
N CYS A 514 -9.06 -11.17 -22.26
CA CYS A 514 -10.27 -10.39 -22.56
C CYS A 514 -10.53 -10.37 -24.07
N MET A 515 -11.78 -10.15 -24.46
CA MET A 515 -12.18 -10.03 -25.86
C MET A 515 -11.90 -8.64 -26.42
N ASN A 516 -11.84 -8.56 -27.74
CA ASN A 516 -11.83 -7.32 -28.54
C ASN A 516 -10.77 -6.29 -28.08
N GLY A 517 -9.56 -6.77 -27.80
CA GLY A 517 -8.42 -5.93 -27.38
C GLY A 517 -8.55 -5.32 -25.98
N GLY A 518 -9.32 -5.94 -25.08
CA GLY A 518 -9.37 -5.52 -23.68
C GLY A 518 -8.07 -5.88 -22.93
N THR A 519 -7.51 -4.93 -22.16
CA THR A 519 -6.31 -5.19 -21.35
C THR A 519 -6.69 -5.92 -20.06
N VAL A 520 -5.96 -6.98 -19.72
CA VAL A 520 -6.14 -7.76 -18.48
C VAL A 520 -5.41 -7.10 -17.32
N ILE A 521 -6.09 -6.90 -16.19
CA ILE A 521 -5.47 -6.46 -14.92
C ILE A 521 -5.85 -7.36 -13.76
N GLN A 522 -5.01 -7.41 -12.72
CA GLN A 522 -5.29 -8.08 -11.44
C GLN A 522 -5.44 -7.05 -10.33
N LEU A 523 -6.56 -7.08 -9.61
CA LEU A 523 -6.84 -6.27 -8.42
C LEU A 523 -7.24 -7.21 -7.27
N ASP A 524 -6.49 -7.21 -6.17
CA ASP A 524 -6.74 -7.99 -4.93
C ASP A 524 -7.26 -9.43 -5.14
N GLY A 525 -6.56 -10.21 -5.96
CA GLY A 525 -6.92 -11.61 -6.20
C GLY A 525 -8.10 -11.83 -7.16
N GLN A 526 -8.46 -10.82 -7.96
CA GLN A 526 -9.45 -10.94 -9.04
C GLN A 526 -8.93 -10.28 -10.33
N CYS A 527 -9.27 -10.87 -11.48
CA CYS A 527 -8.97 -10.31 -12.78
C CYS A 527 -10.14 -9.45 -13.30
N ARG A 528 -9.81 -8.30 -13.88
CA ARG A 528 -10.76 -7.40 -14.55
C ARG A 528 -10.28 -7.09 -15.97
N CYS A 529 -11.23 -6.79 -16.85
CA CYS A 529 -10.96 -6.44 -18.25
C CYS A 529 -11.15 -4.94 -18.47
N LEU A 530 -10.10 -4.29 -18.98
CA LEU A 530 -10.09 -2.89 -19.38
C LEU A 530 -10.51 -2.78 -20.84
N CYS A 531 -11.80 -2.61 -21.08
CA CYS A 531 -12.36 -2.48 -22.43
C CYS A 531 -11.98 -1.15 -23.09
N SER A 532 -11.66 -1.21 -24.38
CA SER A 532 -11.50 -0.01 -25.20
C SER A 532 -12.83 0.74 -25.39
N MET A 533 -12.75 1.98 -25.89
CA MET A 533 -13.92 2.85 -26.11
C MET A 533 -14.99 2.28 -27.05
N MET A 534 -14.71 1.21 -27.79
CA MET A 534 -15.68 0.53 -28.66
C MET A 534 -16.45 -0.60 -27.97
N PHE A 535 -16.03 -1.07 -26.78
CA PHE A 535 -16.55 -2.30 -26.18
C PHE A 535 -16.94 -2.15 -24.70
N GLN A 536 -17.80 -3.04 -24.23
CA GLN A 536 -18.28 -3.15 -22.84
C GLN A 536 -18.67 -4.60 -22.50
N GLY A 537 -19.07 -4.84 -21.26
CA GLY A 537 -19.35 -6.18 -20.73
C GLY A 537 -18.29 -6.64 -19.72
N LEU A 538 -18.39 -7.87 -19.23
CA LEU A 538 -17.45 -8.41 -18.23
C LEU A 538 -16.13 -8.87 -18.85
N ALA A 539 -16.15 -9.20 -20.14
CA ALA A 539 -15.01 -9.65 -20.94
C ALA A 539 -14.75 -8.73 -22.15
N CYS A 540 -15.41 -7.57 -22.21
CA CYS A 540 -15.44 -6.66 -23.37
C CYS A 540 -16.13 -7.26 -24.61
N GLU A 541 -17.08 -8.16 -24.38
CA GLU A 541 -17.78 -8.96 -25.39
C GLU A 541 -18.87 -8.21 -26.17
N ILE A 542 -19.29 -7.02 -25.72
CA ILE A 542 -20.42 -6.26 -26.27
C ILE A 542 -19.91 -4.99 -26.99
N SER A 543 -20.20 -4.84 -28.29
CA SER A 543 -19.93 -3.59 -29.02
C SER A 543 -20.82 -2.46 -28.51
N LYS A 544 -20.25 -1.29 -28.22
CA LYS A 544 -21.01 -0.07 -27.87
C LYS A 544 -21.72 0.46 -29.14
N PRO A 545 -23.04 0.75 -29.11
CA PRO A 545 -23.84 1.05 -30.31
C PRO A 545 -23.36 2.19 -31.23
N GLN A 546 -22.54 3.12 -30.74
CA GLN A 546 -21.96 4.18 -31.58
C GLN A 546 -20.78 3.70 -32.45
N ASN A 547 -20.09 2.63 -32.04
CA ASN A 547 -18.88 2.12 -32.71
C ASN A 547 -19.06 0.66 -33.14
N LYS A 548 -19.27 0.44 -34.45
CA LYS A 548 -19.23 -0.90 -35.07
C LYS A 548 -17.79 -1.32 -35.38
N GLY A 549 -17.01 -1.60 -34.34
CA GLY A 549 -15.72 -2.27 -34.50
C GLY A 549 -15.90 -3.71 -35.00
N LYS A 550 -14.85 -4.31 -35.58
CA LYS A 550 -14.80 -5.77 -35.73
C LYS A 550 -14.84 -6.38 -34.33
N ALA A 551 -15.77 -7.30 -34.09
CA ALA A 551 -15.97 -7.98 -32.82
C ALA A 551 -15.81 -9.49 -33.00
N GLY A 552 -15.39 -10.19 -31.93
CA GLY A 552 -15.13 -11.64 -31.96
C GLY A 552 -13.66 -12.00 -32.16
N TYR A 553 -12.72 -11.13 -31.78
CA TYR A 553 -11.30 -11.46 -31.66
C TYR A 553 -10.86 -11.40 -30.20
N THR A 554 -9.72 -12.03 -29.89
CA THR A 554 -9.02 -11.94 -28.61
C THR A 554 -7.53 -11.82 -28.90
N ASP A 555 -6.87 -10.82 -28.32
CA ASP A 555 -5.43 -10.64 -28.47
C ASP A 555 -4.65 -11.64 -27.60
N GLY A 556 -3.42 -11.90 -28.00
CA GLY A 556 -2.54 -12.85 -27.33
C GLY A 556 -2.10 -12.36 -25.96
N GLN A 557 -2.34 -13.19 -24.94
CA GLN A 557 -1.82 -13.00 -23.60
C GLN A 557 -0.66 -13.98 -23.35
N TRP A 558 0.41 -13.52 -22.70
CA TRP A 558 1.47 -14.42 -22.26
C TRP A 558 0.96 -15.37 -21.17
N SER A 559 1.21 -16.67 -21.34
CA SER A 559 1.10 -17.64 -20.24
C SER A 559 2.06 -17.25 -19.11
N CYS A 560 1.84 -17.82 -17.93
CA CYS A 560 2.86 -17.79 -16.91
C CYS A 560 4.14 -18.45 -17.43
N TRP A 561 5.27 -17.99 -16.91
CA TRP A 561 6.56 -18.65 -17.10
C TRP A 561 6.51 -20.05 -16.50
N SER A 562 7.21 -21.00 -17.14
CA SER A 562 7.54 -22.28 -16.53
C SER A 562 8.42 -22.09 -15.30
N GLU A 563 8.48 -23.12 -14.47
CA GLU A 563 9.59 -23.31 -13.54
C GLU A 563 10.93 -23.24 -14.31
N TRP A 564 12.01 -22.85 -13.62
CA TRP A 564 13.36 -22.89 -14.17
C TRP A 564 13.82 -24.35 -14.35
N SER A 565 14.49 -24.63 -15.48
CA SER A 565 15.10 -25.95 -15.73
C SER A 565 16.14 -26.32 -14.67
N SER A 566 16.51 -27.59 -14.61
CA SER A 566 17.80 -27.98 -14.02
C SER A 566 18.95 -27.19 -14.67
N CYS A 567 20.01 -26.95 -13.91
CA CYS A 567 21.21 -26.27 -14.41
C CYS A 567 21.88 -27.15 -15.48
N SER A 568 22.12 -26.60 -16.67
CA SER A 568 22.76 -27.27 -17.79
C SER A 568 23.67 -26.27 -18.50
N ASN A 569 24.93 -26.64 -18.73
CA ASN A 569 25.96 -25.75 -19.30
C ASN A 569 26.05 -24.38 -18.58
N SER A 570 25.92 -24.38 -17.24
CA SER A 570 25.83 -23.16 -16.41
C SER A 570 24.72 -22.18 -16.79
N GLN A 571 23.62 -22.69 -17.35
CA GLN A 571 22.39 -21.94 -17.57
C GLN A 571 21.16 -22.70 -17.05
N GLN A 572 20.18 -21.94 -16.56
CA GLN A 572 18.80 -22.38 -16.44
C GLN A 572 17.95 -21.68 -17.49
N VAL A 573 16.99 -22.40 -18.05
CA VAL A 573 16.05 -21.89 -19.04
C VAL A 573 14.63 -21.99 -18.48
N ARG A 574 13.80 -20.99 -18.77
CA ARG A 574 12.34 -21.05 -18.61
C ARG A 574 11.64 -20.60 -19.89
N SER A 575 10.41 -21.05 -20.10
CA SER A 575 9.63 -20.71 -21.31
C SER A 575 8.22 -20.24 -20.95
N ARG A 576 7.59 -19.53 -21.89
CA ARG A 576 6.18 -19.15 -21.85
C ARG A 576 5.60 -19.21 -23.26
N GLN A 577 4.29 -19.41 -23.36
CA GLN A 577 3.58 -19.50 -24.62
C GLN A 577 2.63 -18.32 -24.77
N CYS A 578 2.37 -17.92 -26.01
CA CYS A 578 1.28 -17.00 -26.29
C CYS A 578 -0.03 -17.79 -26.29
N VAL A 579 -1.00 -17.39 -25.47
CA VAL A 579 -2.29 -18.08 -25.32
C VAL A 579 -3.43 -17.10 -25.60
N GLY A 580 -4.58 -17.64 -25.98
CA GLY A 580 -5.81 -16.85 -26.10
C GLY A 580 -6.01 -16.10 -27.42
N THR A 581 -5.07 -16.11 -28.36
CA THR A 581 -5.25 -15.51 -29.70
C THR A 581 -6.43 -16.15 -30.45
N GLN A 582 -7.44 -15.36 -30.83
CA GLN A 582 -8.55 -15.80 -31.70
C GLN A 582 -8.93 -14.71 -32.71
N GLY A 583 -9.44 -15.12 -33.87
CA GLY A 583 -9.84 -14.19 -34.95
C GLY A 583 -8.65 -13.43 -35.53
N GLU A 584 -8.80 -12.12 -35.71
CA GLU A 584 -7.74 -11.20 -36.18
C GLU A 584 -6.84 -10.69 -35.04
N GLY A 585 -6.87 -11.31 -33.86
CA GLY A 585 -6.14 -10.84 -32.68
C GLY A 585 -4.62 -10.89 -32.82
N ALA A 586 -3.95 -9.88 -32.26
CA ALA A 586 -2.50 -9.72 -32.34
C ALA A 586 -1.75 -10.77 -31.49
N PRO A 587 -0.60 -11.29 -31.96
CA PRO A 587 0.24 -12.18 -31.16
C PRO A 587 0.99 -11.42 -30.05
N CYS A 588 1.39 -12.15 -29.02
CA CYS A 588 2.09 -11.61 -27.86
C CYS A 588 3.46 -11.02 -28.23
N ALA A 589 3.72 -9.77 -27.83
CA ALA A 589 5.01 -9.11 -28.04
C ALA A 589 6.04 -9.48 -26.95
N GLY A 590 7.31 -9.63 -27.35
CA GLY A 590 8.45 -9.93 -26.46
C GLY A 590 8.92 -11.39 -26.51
N GLU A 591 9.88 -11.73 -25.64
CA GLU A 591 10.55 -13.04 -25.67
C GLU A 591 9.69 -14.16 -25.07
N ASN A 592 9.75 -15.35 -25.68
CA ASN A 592 9.05 -16.57 -25.22
C ASN A 592 9.94 -17.50 -24.37
N GLN A 593 11.23 -17.24 -24.29
CA GLN A 593 12.21 -17.94 -23.46
C GLN A 593 12.97 -16.93 -22.60
N GLY A 594 13.45 -17.37 -21.45
CA GLY A 594 14.31 -16.58 -20.57
C GLY A 594 15.43 -17.46 -20.02
N THR A 595 16.64 -16.94 -20.00
CA THR A 595 17.84 -17.63 -19.51
C THR A 595 18.40 -16.92 -18.28
N ARG A 596 19.02 -17.68 -17.37
CA ARG A 596 19.87 -17.12 -16.31
C ARG A 596 21.07 -18.03 -16.06
N HIS A 597 22.13 -17.46 -15.49
CA HIS A 597 23.32 -18.22 -15.09
C HIS A 597 23.05 -19.08 -13.84
N CYS A 598 23.76 -20.21 -13.74
CA CYS A 598 23.87 -21.06 -12.57
C CYS A 598 25.31 -21.62 -12.46
#